data_AF-A0A973W605-F1
#
_entry.id   AF-A0A973W605-F1
#
_cell.length_a   1.000
_cell.length_b   1.000
_cell.length_c   1.000
_cell.angle_alpha   90.00
_cell.angle_beta   90.00
_cell.angle_gamma   90.00
#
_symmetry.space_group_name_H-M   'P 1'
#
loop_
_entity.id
_entity.type
_entity.pdbx_description
1 polymer ?
#
loop_
_entity_poly.entity_id
_entity_poly.type
_entity_poly.pdbx_seq_one_letter_code
_entity_poly.pdbx_strand_id
1 'polypeptide(L)' 'MATRFERIDAFARPAILPRLRRVQAWRRVRLQRLLSDPNIAQKDPGRLKSIKAAQNYMAVSVRVKAILAGIIDR' A
#
# COMPACT_ATOMS: atom_id res chain seq x y z
N MET A 1 8.38 -14.39 -25.35
CA MET A 1 8.88 -13.71 -24.14
C MET A 1 7.84 -13.82 -23.03
N ALA A 2 8.13 -14.51 -21.93
CA ALA A 2 7.21 -14.60 -20.81
C ALA A 2 7.21 -13.28 -20.02
N THR A 3 6.07 -12.59 -19.98
CA THR A 3 5.90 -11.41 -19.12
C THR A 3 5.96 -11.84 -17.66
N ARG A 4 6.82 -11.19 -16.86
CA ARG A 4 7.05 -11.45 -15.42
C ARG A 4 5.87 -11.04 -14.51
N PHE A 5 4.67 -11.29 -14.99
CA PHE A 5 3.40 -11.31 -14.26
C PHE A 5 2.74 -12.66 -14.55
N GLU A 6 3.46 -13.74 -14.23
CA GLU A 6 2.84 -15.07 -14.19
C GLU A 6 1.57 -14.97 -13.37
N ARG A 7 0.51 -15.52 -13.96
CA ARG A 7 -0.86 -15.39 -13.47
C ARG A 7 -0.84 -15.81 -12.01
N ILE A 8 -1.13 -14.88 -11.08
CA ILE A 8 -1.36 -15.25 -9.68
C ILE A 8 -2.52 -16.23 -9.70
N ASP A 9 -2.19 -17.52 -9.52
CA ASP A 9 -3.11 -18.62 -9.70
C ASP A 9 -4.39 -18.35 -8.95
N ALA A 10 -5.53 -18.73 -9.53
CA ALA A 10 -6.83 -18.53 -8.91
C ALA A 10 -6.86 -19.11 -7.47
N PHE A 11 -6.11 -20.19 -7.23
CA PHE A 11 -5.86 -20.83 -5.93
C PHE A 11 -4.97 -20.03 -4.97
N ALA A 12 -4.00 -19.25 -5.46
CA ALA A 12 -3.12 -18.43 -4.61
C ALA A 12 -3.80 -17.12 -4.16
N ARG A 13 -4.72 -16.58 -4.97
CA ARG A 13 -5.50 -15.36 -4.66
C ARG A 13 -6.15 -15.36 -3.27
N PRO A 14 -6.93 -16.38 -2.83
CA PRO A 14 -7.58 -16.37 -1.53
C PRO A 14 -6.61 -16.33 -0.33
N ALA A 15 -5.39 -16.85 -0.44
CA ALA A 15 -4.37 -16.77 0.62
C ALA A 15 -3.56 -15.45 0.59
N ILE A 16 -3.38 -14.88 -0.59
CA ILE A 16 -2.67 -13.60 -0.79
C ILE A 16 -3.53 -12.41 -0.33
N LEU A 17 -4.85 -12.46 -0.52
CA LEU A 17 -5.76 -11.37 -0.14
C LEU A 17 -5.75 -11.03 1.37
N PRO A 18 -5.82 -11.98 2.32
CA PRO A 18 -5.67 -11.70 3.77
C PRO A 18 -4.31 -11.10 4.13
N ARG A 19 -3.21 -11.59 3.54
CA ARG A 19 -1.86 -11.05 3.76
C ARG A 19 -1.77 -9.60 3.27
N LEU A 20 -2.28 -9.31 2.07
CA LEU A 20 -2.37 -7.94 1.54
C LEU A 20 -3.25 -7.03 2.41
N ARG A 21 -4.39 -7.52 2.93
CA ARG A 21 -5.24 -6.76 3.86
C ARG A 21 -4.50 -6.39 5.15
N ARG A 22 -3.74 -7.32 5.76
CA ARG A 22 -2.90 -7.05 6.94
C ARG A 22 -1.82 -6.01 6.64
N VAL A 23 -1.14 -6.11 5.49
CA VAL A 23 -0.13 -5.12 5.06
C VAL A 23 -0.75 -3.75 4.80
N GLN A 24 -1.94 -3.67 4.19
CA GLN A 24 -2.67 -2.40 4.00
C GLN A 24 -3.09 -1.78 5.35
N ALA A 25 -3.57 -2.58 6.31
CA ALA A 25 -3.92 -2.11 7.65
C ALA A 25 -2.69 -1.55 8.40
N TRP A 26 -1.57 -2.29 8.40
CA TRP A 26 -0.31 -1.83 8.98
C TRP A 26 0.21 -0.54 8.34
N ARG A 27 0.12 -0.42 7.00
CA ARG A 27 0.48 0.81 6.28
C ARG A 27 -0.37 2.01 6.68
N ARG A 28 -1.69 1.84 6.87
CA ARG A 28 -2.59 2.89 7.40
C ARG A 28 -2.19 3.33 8.80
N VAL A 29 -2.01 2.38 9.73
CA VAL A 29 -1.63 2.68 11.12
C VAL A 29 -0.26 3.36 11.17
N ARG A 30 0.70 2.92 10.35
CA ARG A 30 2.02 3.58 10.24
C ARG A 30 1.90 5.01 9.72
N LEU A 31 1.09 5.26 8.69
CA LEU A 31 0.84 6.62 8.18
C LEU A 31 0.17 7.49 9.24
N GLN A 32 -0.83 6.99 9.96
CA GLN A 32 -1.49 7.73 11.05
C GLN A 32 -0.50 8.11 12.14
N ARG A 33 0.33 7.19 12.63
CA ARG A 33 1.41 7.49 13.59
C ARG A 33 2.40 8.54 13.05
N LEU A 34 2.75 8.46 11.76
CA LEU A 34 3.59 9.45 11.07
C LEU A 34 2.90 10.80 10.80
N LEU A 35 1.62 10.96 11.13
CA LEU A 35 0.88 12.23 11.05
C LEU A 35 0.51 12.77 12.44
N SER A 36 0.17 11.90 13.40
CA SER A 36 -0.28 12.28 14.75
C SER A 36 0.80 12.82 15.68
N ASP A 37 2.08 12.52 15.47
CA ASP A 37 3.16 13.15 16.25
C ASP A 37 3.45 14.57 15.66
N PRO A 38 3.37 15.65 16.46
CA PRO A 38 3.64 17.01 15.99
C PRO A 38 5.15 17.35 15.97
N ASN A 39 5.97 16.76 16.86
CA ASN A 39 7.37 17.14 17.08
C ASN A 39 8.39 16.23 16.37
N ILE A 40 7.95 15.08 15.87
CA ILE A 40 8.72 14.14 15.04
C ILE A 40 9.40 14.76 13.81
N ALA A 41 9.02 15.96 13.34
CA ALA A 41 9.78 16.67 12.31
C ALA A 41 11.20 17.08 12.79
N GLN A 42 11.37 17.31 14.09
CA GLN A 42 12.68 17.49 14.73
C GLN A 42 13.36 16.15 15.07
N LYS A 43 12.58 15.09 15.36
CA LYS A 43 13.13 13.79 15.79
C LYS A 43 13.54 12.86 14.64
N ASP A 44 12.96 13.01 13.45
CA ASP A 44 13.23 12.18 12.28
C ASP A 44 13.25 13.04 10.99
N PRO A 45 14.42 13.51 10.52
CA PRO A 45 14.52 14.22 9.24
C PRO A 45 14.16 13.33 8.03
N GLY A 46 14.07 12.01 8.21
CA GLY A 46 13.50 11.06 7.25
C GLY A 46 11.96 10.99 7.26
N ARG A 47 11.26 11.62 8.21
CA ARG A 47 9.77 11.60 8.37
C ARG A 47 9.06 11.93 7.06
N LEU A 48 9.48 12.99 6.34
CA LEU A 48 8.85 13.42 5.09
C LEU A 48 8.97 12.36 3.99
N LYS A 49 10.13 11.69 3.87
CA LYS A 49 10.32 10.58 2.93
C LYS A 49 9.45 9.38 3.33
N SER A 50 9.35 9.08 4.63
CA SER A 50 8.50 8.02 5.18
C SER A 50 7.00 8.27 4.96
N ILE A 51 6.53 9.51 5.16
CA ILE A 51 5.14 9.92 4.86
C ILE A 51 4.87 9.77 3.36
N LYS A 52 5.73 10.33 2.50
CA LYS A 52 5.56 10.28 1.03
C LYS A 52 5.55 8.83 0.52
N ALA A 53 6.42 7.97 1.06
CA ALA A 53 6.40 6.55 0.76
C ALA A 53 5.09 5.87 1.21
N ALA A 54 4.62 6.15 2.44
CA ALA A 54 3.37 5.60 2.96
C ALA A 54 2.13 6.08 2.18
N GLN A 55 2.10 7.35 1.76
CA GLN A 55 1.09 7.91 0.86
C GLN A 55 1.12 7.24 -0.52
N ASN A 56 2.30 7.06 -1.12
CA ASN A 56 2.44 6.35 -2.40
C ASN A 56 1.93 4.90 -2.31
N TYR A 57 2.28 4.17 -1.24
CA TYR A 57 1.77 2.81 -1.03
C TYR A 57 0.25 2.76 -0.83
N MET A 58 -0.34 3.80 -0.24
CA MET A 58 -1.79 3.96 -0.12
C MET A 58 -2.44 4.24 -1.48
N ALA A 59 -1.90 5.17 -2.27
CA ALA A 59 -2.39 5.51 -3.61
C ALA A 59 -2.36 4.30 -4.55
N VAL A 60 -1.26 3.54 -4.59
CA VAL A 60 -1.15 2.29 -5.35
C VAL A 60 -2.19 1.26 -4.87
N SER A 61 -2.41 1.14 -3.55
CA SER A 61 -3.41 0.22 -2.99
C SER A 61 -4.85 0.59 -3.36
N VAL A 62 -5.15 1.89 -3.51
CA VAL A 62 -6.45 2.40 -3.98
C VAL A 62 -6.60 2.18 -5.49
N ARG A 63 -5.59 2.54 -6.30
CA ARG A 63 -5.60 2.31 -7.76
C ARG A 63 -5.82 0.84 -8.11
N VAL A 64 -5.12 -0.08 -7.43
CA VAL A 64 -5.31 -1.53 -7.63
C VAL A 64 -6.74 -1.97 -7.28
N LYS A 65 -7.35 -1.43 -6.21
CA LYS A 65 -8.75 -1.73 -5.89
C LYS A 65 -9.73 -1.19 -6.95
N ALA A 66 -9.49 0.00 -7.46
CA ALA A 66 -10.32 0.61 -8.50
C ALA A 66 -10.23 -0.17 -9.83
N ILE A 67 -9.03 -0.61 -10.24
CA ILE A 67 -8.84 -1.49 -11.41
C ILE A 67 -9.55 -2.84 -11.18
N LEU A 68 -9.40 -3.47 -10.01
CA LEU A 68 -10.07 -4.74 -9.69
C LEU A 68 -11.61 -4.61 -9.59
N ALA A 69 -12.13 -3.40 -9.39
CA ALA A 69 -13.56 -3.10 -9.36
C ALA A 69 -14.09 -2.58 -10.72
N GLY A 70 -13.25 -2.47 -11.76
CA GLY A 70 -13.65 -1.96 -13.07
C GLY A 70 -13.97 -0.45 -13.11
N ILE A 71 -13.52 0.32 -12.12
CA ILE A 71 -13.81 1.76 -11.99
C ILE A 71 -12.88 2.60 -12.88
N ILE A 72 -11.66 2.11 -13.13
CA ILE A 72 -10.65 2.76 -13.97
C ILE A 72 -9.88 1.70 -14.77
N ASP A 73 -9.47 2.04 -15.98
CA ASP A 73 -8.55 1.24 -16.77
C ASP A 73 -7.11 1.28 -16.22
N ARG A 74 -6.32 0.30 -16.66
CA ARG A 74 -5.05 -0.10 -16.02
C ARG A 74 -3.86 0.80 -16.34
#